data_AF-A0A672SSX3-F1
#
_entry.id   AF-A0A672SSX3-F1
#
_cell.length_a   1.000
_cell.length_b   1.000
_cell.length_c   1.000
_cell.angle_alpha   90.00
_cell.angle_beta   90.00
_cell.angle_gamma   90.00
#
_symmetry.space_group_name_H-M   'P 1'
#
loop_
_entity.id
_entity.type
_entity.pdbx_description
1 polymer ?
#
loop_
_entity_poly.entity_id
_entity_poly.type
_entity_poly.pdbx_seq_one_letter_code
_entity_poly.pdbx_strand_id
1 'polypeptide(L)'
;MKGVIALLLAALCFEGLNAECPDPATLKDDYGSKLCAQMFEHSSYYYDESCTGNFLYVYPDEDTPIMSWAWNNRISSLVVGRGCSLTVWSKSKKQGYKKKFSAGIVYQLKEVQKGLFGDWNDSISGYYCTC
;
A
#
# COMPACT_ATOMS: atom_id res chain seq x y z
N MET A 1 41.41 -11.79 -34.72
CA MET A 1 40.38 -12.47 -33.91
C MET A 1 39.94 -11.52 -32.79
N LYS A 2 39.06 -10.57 -33.12
CA LYS A 2 38.52 -9.55 -32.21
C LYS A 2 37.04 -9.43 -32.53
N GLY A 3 36.25 -10.39 -32.09
CA GLY A 3 34.88 -10.48 -32.56
C GLY A 3 34.10 -11.55 -31.84
N VAL A 4 34.12 -11.55 -30.51
CA VAL A 4 33.17 -12.35 -29.71
C VAL A 4 32.72 -11.65 -28.41
N ILE A 5 33.30 -10.51 -28.01
CA ILE A 5 33.09 -9.98 -26.64
C ILE A 5 31.89 -8.99 -26.54
N ALA A 6 31.25 -8.60 -27.64
CA ALA A 6 30.27 -7.51 -27.63
C ALA A 6 28.79 -7.91 -27.45
N LEU A 7 28.45 -9.20 -27.32
CA LEU A 7 27.05 -9.67 -27.32
C LEU A 7 26.51 -10.14 -25.97
N LEU A 8 27.28 -10.06 -24.88
CA LEU A 8 26.87 -10.60 -23.56
C LEU A 8 26.48 -9.55 -22.51
N LEU A 9 26.47 -8.25 -22.82
CA LEU A 9 26.21 -7.18 -21.85
C LEU A 9 24.81 -6.54 -21.94
N ALA A 10 23.93 -7.01 -22.83
CA ALA A 10 22.61 -6.40 -23.06
C ALA A 10 21.43 -7.13 -22.38
N ALA A 11 21.70 -8.06 -21.44
CA ALA A 11 20.68 -8.92 -20.84
C ALA A 11 20.45 -8.73 -19.33
N LEU A 12 20.95 -7.65 -18.72
CA LEU A 12 20.91 -7.46 -17.25
C LEU A 12 20.13 -6.23 -16.75
N CYS A 13 19.28 -5.60 -17.56
CA CYS A 13 18.52 -4.40 -17.13
C CYS A 13 17.00 -4.49 -17.36
N PHE A 14 16.40 -5.67 -17.25
CA PHE A 14 14.93 -5.82 -17.18
C PHE A 14 14.55 -6.82 -16.07
N GLU A 15 15.05 -6.59 -14.86
CA GLU A 15 14.43 -7.16 -13.66
C GLU A 15 13.70 -6.01 -12.96
N GLY A 16 12.37 -6.11 -12.82
CA GLY A 16 11.63 -5.25 -11.88
C GLY A 16 10.48 -4.43 -12.45
N LEU A 17 9.57 -5.01 -13.24
CA LEU A 17 8.21 -4.47 -13.40
C LEU A 17 7.11 -5.49 -13.08
N ASN A 18 7.41 -6.50 -12.26
CA ASN A 18 6.38 -7.18 -11.50
C ASN A 18 6.26 -6.39 -10.20
N ALA A 19 5.15 -5.69 -9.98
CA ALA A 19 5.02 -4.77 -8.85
C ALA A 19 4.91 -5.57 -7.54
N GLU A 20 6.06 -5.91 -6.97
CA GLU A 20 6.16 -6.43 -5.62
C GLU A 20 5.88 -5.26 -4.65
N CYS A 21 4.90 -5.44 -3.76
CA CYS A 21 4.62 -4.48 -2.69
C CYS A 21 5.91 -4.12 -1.94
N PRO A 22 6.10 -2.86 -1.51
CA PRO A 22 7.30 -2.45 -0.79
C PRO A 22 7.44 -3.22 0.53
N ASP A 23 8.68 -3.52 0.92
CA ASP A 23 8.96 -4.25 2.16
C ASP A 23 8.57 -3.40 3.39
N PRO A 24 7.67 -3.90 4.27
CA PRO A 24 7.31 -3.26 5.54
C PRO A 24 8.50 -2.83 6.42
N ALA A 25 9.63 -3.55 6.37
CA ALA A 25 10.81 -3.28 7.18
C ALA A 25 11.61 -2.07 6.71
N THR A 26 11.50 -1.71 5.43
CA THR A 26 12.26 -0.63 4.80
C THR A 26 11.37 0.46 4.19
N LEU A 27 10.10 0.52 4.59
CA LEU A 27 9.10 1.43 4.02
C LEU A 27 9.46 2.90 4.27
N LYS A 28 9.75 3.62 3.18
CA LYS A 28 10.19 5.02 3.16
C LYS A 28 9.62 5.74 1.94
N ASP A 29 9.55 7.06 2.02
CA ASP A 29 9.22 7.91 0.86
C ASP A 29 10.42 8.07 -0.09
N ASP A 30 10.22 8.80 -1.19
CA ASP A 30 11.23 9.08 -2.20
C ASP A 30 12.44 9.89 -1.68
N TYR A 31 12.29 10.53 -0.52
CA TYR A 31 13.33 11.32 0.15
C TYR A 31 14.00 10.56 1.32
N GLY A 32 13.60 9.31 1.55
CA GLY A 32 14.12 8.45 2.60
C GLY A 32 13.50 8.63 3.99
N SER A 33 12.43 9.42 4.12
CA SER A 33 11.67 9.59 5.37
C SER A 33 10.92 8.31 5.70
N LYS A 34 10.89 7.94 6.99
CA LYS A 34 10.14 6.75 7.44
C LYS A 34 8.65 6.94 7.24
N LEU A 35 8.00 5.96 6.61
CA LEU A 35 6.55 5.90 6.49
C LEU A 35 5.94 5.00 7.55
N CYS A 36 4.73 5.34 7.97
CA CYS A 36 3.91 4.47 8.82
C CYS A 36 3.15 3.44 7.98
N ALA A 37 2.62 3.88 6.84
CA ALA A 37 1.99 3.00 5.86
C ALA A 37 2.10 3.61 4.46
N GLN A 38 1.86 2.77 3.45
CA GLN A 38 1.63 3.18 2.08
C GLN A 38 0.36 2.48 1.59
N MET A 39 -0.59 3.25 1.08
CA MET A 39 -1.88 2.75 0.59
C MET A 39 -1.94 2.89 -0.92
N PHE A 40 -2.44 1.88 -1.61
CA PHE A 40 -2.41 1.79 -3.06
C PHE A 40 -3.83 1.72 -3.62
N GLU A 41 -4.01 2.36 -4.77
CA GLU A 41 -5.29 2.42 -5.46
C GLU A 41 -5.74 1.04 -5.95
N HIS A 42 -4.80 0.18 -6.37
CA HIS A 42 -5.14 -1.06 -7.03
C HIS A 42 -4.57 -2.29 -6.30
N SER A 43 -5.27 -3.40 -6.48
CA SER A 43 -4.82 -4.76 -6.16
C SER A 43 -5.06 -5.65 -7.37
N SER A 44 -4.22 -6.66 -7.57
CA SER A 44 -4.41 -7.67 -8.62
C SER A 44 -5.13 -8.89 -8.05
N TYR A 45 -5.45 -9.85 -8.92
CA TYR A 45 -5.83 -11.20 -8.52
C TYR A 45 -4.63 -11.97 -7.95
N TYR A 46 -3.44 -11.75 -8.49
CA TYR A 46 -2.20 -12.34 -7.99
C TYR A 46 -1.56 -11.41 -6.96
N TYR A 47 -1.13 -11.95 -5.82
CA TYR A 47 -0.62 -11.12 -4.72
C TYR A 47 0.68 -10.38 -5.08
N ASP A 48 1.55 -11.00 -5.86
CA ASP A 48 2.81 -10.46 -6.37
C ASP A 48 2.63 -9.40 -7.47
N GLU A 49 1.40 -9.10 -7.87
CA GLU A 49 1.04 -8.04 -8.80
C GLU A 49 0.19 -6.92 -8.16
N SER A 50 -0.01 -6.98 -6.83
CA SER A 50 -0.73 -5.94 -6.07
C SER A 50 0.15 -4.72 -5.76
N CYS A 51 -0.38 -3.75 -4.99
CA CYS A 51 0.32 -2.50 -4.66
C CYS A 51 0.69 -1.67 -5.90
N THR A 52 -0.29 -1.49 -6.79
CA THR A 52 -0.15 -0.78 -8.06
C THR A 52 -1.06 0.45 -8.15
N GLY A 53 -0.94 1.18 -9.26
CA GLY A 53 -1.66 2.42 -9.50
C GLY A 53 -1.06 3.59 -8.74
N ASN A 54 -1.87 4.62 -8.48
CA ASN A 54 -1.45 5.69 -7.60
C ASN A 54 -1.28 5.16 -6.18
N PHE A 55 -0.46 5.83 -5.38
CA PHE A 55 -0.29 5.52 -3.97
C PHE A 55 -0.34 6.78 -3.10
N LEU A 56 -0.68 6.56 -1.83
CA LEU A 56 -0.71 7.56 -0.78
C LEU A 56 0.28 7.17 0.31
N TYR A 57 1.28 8.02 0.53
CA TYR A 57 2.15 7.94 1.69
C TYR A 57 1.38 8.34 2.95
N VAL A 58 1.59 7.58 4.03
CA VAL A 58 1.05 7.87 5.36
C VAL A 58 2.20 7.96 6.34
N TYR A 59 2.38 9.14 6.93
CA TYR A 59 3.45 9.42 7.86
C TYR A 59 3.12 8.95 9.29
N PRO A 60 4.13 8.74 10.15
CA PRO A 60 3.91 8.48 11.56
C PRO A 60 3.05 9.55 12.22
N ASP A 61 2.10 9.11 13.06
CA ASP A 61 1.13 9.96 13.79
C ASP A 61 0.20 10.81 12.91
N GLU A 62 0.19 10.56 11.59
CA GLU A 62 -0.70 11.25 10.67
C GLU A 62 -2.16 10.86 10.95
N ASP A 63 -2.98 11.89 11.15
CA ASP A 63 -4.40 11.77 11.44
C ASP A 63 -5.25 12.46 10.37
N THR A 64 -5.87 11.64 9.51
CA THR A 64 -6.71 12.09 8.41
C THR A 64 -8.15 11.63 8.65
N PRO A 65 -8.95 12.39 9.44
CA PRO A 65 -10.34 12.03 9.74
C PRO A 65 -11.25 12.15 8.50
N ILE A 66 -10.88 13.00 7.53
CA ILE A 66 -11.60 13.22 6.28
C ILE A 66 -10.61 12.99 5.14
N MET A 67 -10.75 11.89 4.43
CA MET A 67 -9.92 11.63 3.25
C MET A 67 -10.26 12.61 2.12
N SER A 68 -9.26 13.02 1.35
CA SER A 68 -9.48 13.88 0.19
C SER A 68 -10.37 13.18 -0.85
N TRP A 69 -11.11 13.96 -1.64
CA TRP A 69 -12.03 13.41 -2.63
C TRP A 69 -11.34 12.50 -3.66
N ALA A 70 -10.07 12.79 -3.98
CA ALA A 70 -9.26 12.00 -4.89
C ALA A 70 -8.94 10.59 -4.37
N TRP A 71 -9.04 10.34 -3.06
CA TRP A 71 -8.64 9.08 -2.42
C TRP A 71 -9.77 8.34 -1.73
N ASN A 72 -10.83 9.05 -1.32
CA ASN A 72 -11.96 8.48 -0.62
C ASN A 72 -12.54 7.28 -1.38
N ASN A 73 -12.61 6.12 -0.72
CA ASN A 73 -13.13 4.87 -1.28
C ASN A 73 -12.38 4.37 -2.52
N ARG A 74 -11.04 4.43 -2.52
CA ARG A 74 -10.20 3.95 -3.65
C ARG A 74 -9.07 2.99 -3.26
N ILE A 75 -8.81 2.80 -1.97
CA ILE A 75 -7.70 1.96 -1.55
C ILE A 75 -8.08 0.50 -1.69
N SER A 76 -7.27 -0.26 -2.43
CA SER A 76 -7.48 -1.69 -2.68
C SER A 76 -6.37 -2.59 -2.11
N SER A 77 -5.19 -2.04 -1.82
CA SER A 77 -4.11 -2.73 -1.10
C SER A 77 -3.30 -1.77 -0.24
N LEU A 78 -2.59 -2.27 0.77
CA LEU A 78 -1.78 -1.44 1.66
C LEU A 78 -0.59 -2.18 2.26
N VAL A 79 0.41 -1.41 2.66
CA VAL A 79 1.58 -1.87 3.40
C VAL A 79 1.70 -1.05 4.68
N VAL A 80 1.82 -1.70 5.83
CA VAL A 80 2.05 -1.04 7.12
C VAL A 80 3.48 -1.33 7.56
N GLY A 81 4.23 -0.27 7.84
CA GLY A 81 5.62 -0.34 8.27
C GLY A 81 5.81 -1.09 9.59
N ARG A 82 6.99 -1.68 9.77
CA ARG A 82 7.32 -2.43 10.99
C ARG A 82 7.29 -1.53 12.23
N GLY A 83 6.67 -2.02 13.30
CA GLY A 83 6.45 -1.28 14.55
C GLY A 83 5.29 -0.28 14.50
N CYS A 84 4.61 -0.16 13.35
CA CYS A 84 3.48 0.74 13.18
C CYS A 84 2.15 -0.02 13.11
N SER A 85 1.05 0.71 13.24
CA SER A 85 -0.29 0.22 12.97
C SER A 85 -1.16 1.29 12.35
N LEU A 86 -1.91 0.91 11.32
CA LEU A 86 -2.82 1.77 10.59
C LEU A 86 -4.26 1.47 11.01
N THR A 87 -4.94 2.45 11.58
CA THR A 87 -6.36 2.38 11.87
C THR A 87 -7.14 3.10 10.78
N VAL A 88 -8.16 2.45 10.23
CA VAL A 88 -8.99 3.00 9.16
C VAL A 88 -10.46 2.99 9.53
N TRP A 89 -11.22 3.89 8.92
CA TRP A 89 -12.66 4.04 9.09
C TRP A 89 -13.37 4.02 7.75
N SER A 90 -14.56 3.42 7.75
CA SER A 90 -15.36 3.26 6.53
C SER A 90 -16.21 4.47 6.17
N LYS A 91 -16.25 5.49 7.03
CA LYS A 91 -16.95 6.75 6.80
C LYS A 91 -16.09 7.90 7.27
N SER A 92 -16.27 9.04 6.62
CA SER A 92 -15.63 10.31 6.97
C SER A 92 -15.86 10.68 8.44
N LYS A 93 -14.96 11.50 8.99
CA LYS A 93 -14.92 11.93 10.39
C LYS A 93 -14.74 10.76 11.38
N LYS A 94 -14.01 9.72 10.96
CA LYS A 94 -13.72 8.51 11.75
C LYS A 94 -14.97 7.76 12.22
N GLN A 95 -15.96 7.62 11.35
CA GLN A 95 -17.23 6.96 11.64
C GLN A 95 -17.35 5.61 10.93
N GLY A 96 -18.45 4.88 11.21
CA GLY A 96 -18.75 3.61 10.56
C GLY A 96 -17.90 2.46 11.11
N TYR A 97 -17.57 1.50 10.24
CA TYR A 97 -16.73 0.38 10.61
C TYR A 97 -15.31 0.85 10.83
N LYS A 98 -14.62 0.19 11.77
CA LYS A 98 -13.23 0.47 12.14
C LYS A 98 -12.41 -0.80 12.00
N LYS A 99 -11.21 -0.69 11.42
CA LYS A 99 -10.24 -1.78 11.35
C LYS A 99 -8.86 -1.26 11.69
N LYS A 100 -8.10 -2.07 12.43
CA LYS A 100 -6.68 -1.85 12.70
C LYS A 100 -5.88 -2.88 11.94
N PHE A 101 -4.95 -2.42 11.10
CA PHE A 101 -3.95 -3.23 10.42
C PHE A 101 -2.64 -3.11 11.19
N SER A 102 -2.02 -4.26 11.46
CA SER A 102 -0.67 -4.32 12.04
C SER A 102 0.37 -4.29 10.93
N ALA A 103 1.64 -4.15 11.29
CA ALA A 103 2.77 -4.25 10.36
C ALA A 103 2.65 -5.47 9.43
N GLY A 104 2.91 -5.25 8.14
CA GLY A 104 2.80 -6.26 7.10
C GLY A 104 2.15 -5.73 5.83
N ILE A 105 1.97 -6.65 4.88
CA ILE A 105 1.35 -6.37 3.58
C ILE A 105 -0.08 -6.91 3.60
N VAL A 106 -1.01 -6.10 3.09
CA VAL A 106 -2.37 -6.51 2.77
C VAL A 106 -2.53 -6.38 1.26
N TYR A 107 -2.30 -7.50 0.56
CA TYR A 107 -2.29 -7.54 -0.90
C TYR A 107 -3.66 -7.21 -1.51
N GLN A 108 -4.75 -7.59 -0.85
CA GLN A 108 -6.11 -7.48 -1.39
C GLN A 108 -7.09 -7.13 -0.26
N LEU A 109 -7.58 -5.88 -0.22
CA LEU A 109 -8.56 -5.47 0.78
C LEU A 109 -9.93 -6.13 0.59
N LYS A 110 -10.22 -6.67 -0.61
CA LYS A 110 -11.43 -7.46 -0.88
C LYS A 110 -11.52 -8.75 -0.06
N GLU A 111 -10.39 -9.25 0.44
CA GLU A 111 -10.36 -10.44 1.31
C GLU A 111 -10.56 -10.07 2.79
N VAL A 112 -10.44 -8.79 3.13
CA VAL A 112 -10.57 -8.31 4.50
C VAL A 112 -12.02 -7.93 4.75
N GLN A 113 -12.72 -8.76 5.51
CA GLN A 113 -14.14 -8.54 5.84
C GLN A 113 -14.38 -7.23 6.60
N LYS A 114 -15.47 -6.55 6.24
CA LYS A 114 -15.97 -5.33 6.86
C LYS A 114 -17.38 -5.56 7.40
N GLY A 115 -17.45 -6.13 8.60
CA GLY A 115 -18.72 -6.54 9.21
C GLY A 115 -19.27 -7.81 8.56
N LEU A 116 -20.60 -7.97 8.59
CA LEU A 116 -21.28 -9.16 8.06
C LEU A 116 -21.42 -9.14 6.52
N PHE A 117 -21.47 -7.95 5.92
CA PHE A 117 -21.68 -7.77 4.49
C PHE A 117 -20.61 -6.84 3.91
N GLY A 118 -19.78 -7.39 3.05
CA GLY A 118 -18.74 -6.68 2.31
C GLY A 118 -17.36 -6.70 2.96
N ASP A 119 -16.46 -5.99 2.32
CA ASP A 119 -15.03 -5.99 2.60
C ASP A 119 -14.47 -4.56 2.64
N TRP A 120 -13.15 -4.45 2.83
CA TRP A 120 -12.45 -3.17 2.94
C TRP A 120 -11.97 -2.60 1.60
N ASN A 121 -12.16 -3.29 0.48
CA ASN A 121 -11.83 -2.77 -0.84
C ASN A 121 -12.63 -1.50 -1.10
N ASP A 122 -11.96 -0.45 -1.56
CA ASP A 122 -12.59 0.83 -1.92
C ASP A 122 -13.52 1.38 -0.83
N SER A 123 -13.16 1.16 0.43
CA SER A 123 -14.05 1.43 1.56
C SER A 123 -13.45 2.30 2.65
N ILE A 124 -12.18 2.69 2.52
CA ILE A 124 -11.53 3.58 3.47
C ILE A 124 -11.95 5.02 3.16
N SER A 125 -12.38 5.76 4.19
CA SER A 125 -12.76 7.18 4.10
C SER A 125 -12.05 8.08 5.13
N GLY A 126 -11.21 7.49 5.98
CA GLY A 126 -10.37 8.17 6.96
C GLY A 126 -9.41 7.20 7.63
N TYR A 127 -8.30 7.69 8.15
CA TYR A 127 -7.27 6.87 8.77
C TYR A 127 -6.51 7.63 9.86
N TYR A 128 -5.80 6.86 10.69
CA TYR A 128 -4.87 7.33 11.68
C TYR A 128 -3.78 6.28 11.82
N CYS A 129 -2.52 6.70 11.72
CA CYS A 129 -1.38 5.81 11.77
C CYS A 129 -0.53 6.09 13.02
N THR A 130 -0.14 5.05 13.75
CA THR A 130 0.71 5.18 14.95
C THR A 130 1.90 4.25 14.85
N CYS A 131 3.07 4.77 15.18
CA CYS A 131 4.33 4.07 15.40
C CYS A 131 4.85 4.50 16.79
#